data_AF-A0A961H6S3-F1
#
_entry.id   AF-A0A961H6S3-F1
#
_cell.length_a   1.000
_cell.length_b   1.000
_cell.length_c   1.000
_cell.angle_alpha   90.00
_cell.angle_beta   90.00
_cell.angle_gamma   90.00
#
_symmetry.space_group_name_H-M   'P 1'
#
loop_
_entity.id
_entity.type
_entity.pdbx_description
1 polymer ?
#
loop_
_entity_poly.entity_id
_entity_poly.type
_entity_poly.pdbx_seq_one_letter_code
_entity_poly.pdbx_strand_id
1 'polypeptide(L)'
;MGATSASTPSPSGFASASRRAGAVRGPSMGDHALADASPTVLWLDREDRPEAGPALGQTGNGADDAVDLVIVGGGYSGLWAAIQSMQDDPNRSVVVIESGRIAEQASGRNGGFCSSSLTHGLDNGASRFGEDLKRIEAEGRASFAGIRDTI
;
A
#
# COMPACT_ATOMS: atom_id res chain seq x y z
N MET A 1 48.85 -26.39 -32.86
CA MET A 1 48.07 -25.68 -31.82
C MET A 1 46.67 -25.47 -32.37
N GLY A 2 45.78 -26.43 -32.10
CA GLY A 2 44.39 -26.38 -32.57
C GLY A 2 43.52 -25.67 -31.54
N ALA A 3 42.89 -24.58 -31.95
CA ALA A 3 41.90 -23.89 -31.14
C ALA A 3 40.57 -24.66 -31.22
N THR A 4 40.19 -25.32 -30.12
CA THR A 4 38.89 -25.94 -29.93
C THR A 4 37.82 -24.84 -29.79
N SER A 5 36.98 -24.69 -30.81
CA SER A 5 35.76 -23.88 -30.77
C SER A 5 34.73 -24.57 -29.88
N ALA A 6 34.38 -23.96 -28.74
CA ALA A 6 33.31 -24.43 -27.88
C ALA A 6 31.96 -23.94 -28.45
N SER A 7 31.09 -24.87 -28.85
CA SER A 7 29.73 -24.55 -29.28
C SER A 7 28.86 -24.19 -28.08
N THR A 8 28.31 -22.98 -28.07
CA THR A 8 27.29 -22.55 -27.11
C THR A 8 26.04 -23.45 -27.25
N PRO A 9 25.50 -24.04 -26.18
CA PRO A 9 24.27 -24.80 -26.28
C PRO A 9 23.08 -23.86 -26.55
N SER A 10 22.27 -24.21 -27.55
CA SER A 10 20.97 -23.56 -27.80
C SER A 10 20.10 -23.63 -26.55
N PRO A 11 19.35 -22.56 -26.20
CA PRO A 11 18.42 -22.62 -25.09
C PRO A 11 17.35 -23.66 -25.41
N SER A 12 17.32 -24.73 -24.61
CA SER A 12 16.28 -25.74 -24.67
C SER A 12 14.93 -25.06 -24.52
N GLY A 13 14.08 -25.19 -25.53
CA GLY A 13 12.75 -24.60 -25.56
C GLY A 13 11.95 -25.01 -24.32
N PHE A 14 11.38 -24.03 -23.63
CA PHE A 14 10.29 -24.27 -22.70
C PHE A 14 9.13 -24.86 -23.49
N ALA A 15 8.85 -26.15 -23.29
CA ALA A 15 7.67 -26.79 -23.82
C ALA A 15 6.44 -26.01 -23.31
N SER A 16 5.74 -25.35 -24.23
CA SER A 16 4.43 -24.76 -23.98
C SER A 16 3.50 -25.87 -23.48
N ALA A 17 3.22 -25.85 -22.17
CA ALA A 17 2.18 -26.68 -21.61
C ALA A 17 0.86 -26.27 -22.29
N SER A 18 0.32 -27.17 -23.12
CA SER A 18 -1.00 -27.01 -23.72
C SER A 18 -2.02 -26.72 -22.62
N ARG A 19 -2.46 -25.46 -22.54
CA ARG A 19 -3.59 -25.07 -21.72
C ARG A 19 -4.79 -25.85 -22.25
N ARG A 20 -5.22 -26.88 -21.52
CA ARG A 20 -6.55 -27.46 -21.75
C ARG A 20 -7.55 -26.31 -21.72
N ALA A 21 -8.33 -26.17 -22.79
CA ALA A 21 -9.47 -25.27 -22.80
C ALA A 21 -10.39 -25.68 -21.63
N GLY A 22 -10.32 -24.91 -20.54
CA GLY A 22 -11.25 -25.08 -19.43
C GLY A 22 -12.64 -24.73 -19.94
N ALA A 23 -13.60 -25.63 -19.71
CA ALA A 23 -15.00 -25.34 -20.00
C ALA A 23 -15.39 -24.01 -19.32
N VAL A 24 -16.00 -23.10 -20.08
CA VAL A 24 -16.52 -21.85 -19.53
C VAL A 24 -17.66 -22.21 -18.58
N ARG A 25 -17.43 -22.01 -17.27
CA ARG A 25 -18.45 -22.22 -16.25
C ARG A 25 -19.43 -21.05 -16.30
N GLY A 26 -20.74 -21.33 -16.25
CA GLY A 26 -21.76 -20.31 -16.08
C GLY A 26 -21.64 -19.55 -14.75
N PRO A 27 -22.25 -18.36 -14.64
CA PRO A 27 -22.18 -17.56 -13.42
C PRO A 27 -22.80 -18.33 -12.25
N SER A 28 -22.12 -18.26 -11.12
CA SER A 28 -22.51 -18.88 -9.87
C SER A 28 -23.34 -17.94 -9.02
N MET A 29 -23.94 -18.48 -7.95
CA MET A 29 -24.60 -17.67 -6.93
C MET A 29 -23.68 -16.58 -6.35
N GLY A 30 -22.37 -16.86 -6.23
CA GLY A 30 -21.38 -15.87 -5.80
C GLY A 30 -21.18 -14.75 -6.82
N ASP A 31 -21.15 -15.09 -8.11
CA ASP A 31 -21.00 -14.09 -9.18
C ASP A 31 -22.22 -13.16 -9.24
N HIS A 32 -23.42 -13.70 -9.03
CA HIS A 32 -24.64 -12.89 -8.92
C HIS A 32 -24.65 -12.02 -7.65
N ALA A 33 -24.18 -12.53 -6.51
CA ALA A 33 -24.13 -11.78 -5.27
C ALA A 33 -23.12 -10.61 -5.30
N LEU A 34 -22.12 -10.68 -6.18
CA LEU A 34 -21.09 -9.66 -6.36
C LEU A 34 -21.28 -8.84 -7.65
N ALA A 35 -22.41 -9.01 -8.35
CA ALA A 35 -22.62 -8.39 -9.66
C ALA A 35 -22.49 -6.86 -9.64
N ASP A 36 -22.92 -6.24 -8.55
CA ASP A 36 -22.86 -4.79 -8.33
C ASP A 36 -21.68 -4.36 -7.45
N ALA A 37 -20.81 -5.30 -7.06
CA ALA A 37 -19.66 -4.99 -6.23
C ALA A 37 -18.59 -4.25 -7.04
N SER A 38 -18.11 -3.14 -6.50
CA SER A 38 -17.02 -2.37 -7.10
C SER A 38 -15.68 -2.79 -6.50
N PRO A 39 -14.61 -2.97 -7.32
CA PRO A 39 -13.26 -3.19 -6.81
C PRO A 39 -12.59 -1.89 -6.30
N THR A 40 -13.28 -0.75 -6.45
CA THR A 40 -12.82 0.57 -5.99
C THR A 40 -12.64 0.57 -4.48
N VAL A 41 -11.63 1.33 -4.03
CA VAL A 41 -11.42 1.58 -2.61
C VAL A 41 -12.58 2.39 -2.05
N LEU A 42 -13.31 1.85 -1.08
CA LEU A 42 -14.50 2.47 -0.48
C LEU A 42 -14.28 3.93 -0.08
N TRP A 43 -13.18 4.26 0.61
CA TRP A 43 -12.89 5.64 1.05
C TRP A 43 -12.58 6.61 -0.09
N LEU A 44 -12.23 6.09 -1.26
CA LEU A 44 -11.92 6.86 -2.46
C LEU A 44 -13.05 6.82 -3.48
N ASP A 45 -14.16 6.12 -3.19
CA ASP A 45 -15.32 6.03 -4.06
C ASP A 45 -16.21 7.28 -3.88
N ARG A 46 -15.64 8.42 -4.28
CA ARG A 46 -16.27 9.74 -4.16
C ARG A 46 -16.15 10.48 -5.48
N GLU A 47 -17.20 11.22 -5.83
CA GLU A 47 -17.25 12.05 -7.04
C GLU A 47 -16.19 13.15 -7.03
N ASP A 48 -15.81 13.65 -5.84
CA ASP A 48 -14.81 14.71 -5.67
C ASP A 48 -13.36 14.21 -5.66
N ARG A 49 -13.14 12.92 -6.00
CA ARG A 49 -11.79 12.36 -6.06
C ARG A 49 -10.97 13.07 -7.13
N PRO A 50 -9.81 13.68 -6.79
CA PRO A 50 -8.96 14.32 -7.78
C PRO A 50 -8.47 13.31 -8.83
N GLU A 51 -8.41 13.76 -10.08
CA GLU A 51 -7.80 13.02 -11.17
C GLU A 51 -6.33 12.70 -10.87
N ALA A 52 -5.82 11.65 -11.52
CA ALA A 52 -4.40 11.33 -11.40
C ALA A 52 -3.56 12.51 -11.91
N GLY A 53 -2.60 12.94 -11.09
CA GLY A 53 -1.61 13.91 -11.52
C GLY A 53 -0.72 13.35 -12.64
N PRO A 54 -0.06 14.23 -13.42
CA PRO A 54 0.96 13.82 -14.38
C PRO A 54 2.07 12.97 -13.71
N ALA A 55 2.65 12.07 -14.49
CA ALA A 55 3.77 11.26 -14.01
C ALA A 55 4.98 12.15 -13.65
N LEU A 56 5.82 11.68 -12.72
CA LEU A 56 7.04 12.38 -12.33
C LEU A 56 7.91 12.64 -13.58
N GLY A 57 8.32 13.90 -13.76
CA GLY A 57 9.10 14.37 -14.93
C GLY A 57 8.26 14.88 -16.10
N GLN A 58 6.94 14.76 -16.06
CA GLN A 58 6.03 15.45 -17.01
C GLN A 58 5.54 16.79 -16.46
N THR A 59 5.65 17.01 -15.14
CA THR A 59 5.54 18.33 -14.54
C THR A 59 6.84 19.07 -14.78
N GLY A 60 6.80 20.23 -15.44
CA GLY A 60 8.00 21.05 -15.70
C GLY A 60 8.72 21.60 -14.47
N ASN A 61 8.40 21.11 -13.26
CA ASN A 61 8.81 21.63 -11.96
C ASN A 61 9.28 20.53 -10.97
N GLY A 62 9.82 19.36 -11.39
CA GLY A 62 10.11 18.35 -10.34
C GLY A 62 10.83 17.05 -10.64
N ALA A 63 11.33 16.81 -11.86
CA ALA A 63 12.35 15.76 -12.02
C ALA A 63 13.79 16.31 -11.98
N ASP A 64 13.96 17.59 -12.37
CA ASP A 64 15.27 18.25 -12.44
C ASP A 64 15.52 19.27 -11.32
N ASP A 65 14.47 19.63 -10.55
CA ASP A 65 14.58 20.53 -9.42
C ASP A 65 14.95 19.76 -8.15
N ALA A 66 15.97 20.23 -7.43
CA ALA A 66 16.33 19.70 -6.13
C ALA A 66 15.19 19.95 -5.13
N VAL A 67 14.74 18.90 -4.46
CA VAL A 67 13.77 18.99 -3.36
C VAL A 67 14.42 18.53 -2.06
N ASP A 68 13.94 19.07 -0.95
CA ASP A 68 14.52 18.80 0.37
C ASP A 68 14.19 17.40 0.87
N LEU A 69 13.02 16.87 0.50
CA LEU A 69 12.56 15.55 0.91
C LEU A 69 11.73 14.84 -0.19
N VAL A 70 12.10 13.60 -0.47
CA VAL A 70 11.30 12.67 -1.28
C VAL A 70 10.77 11.55 -0.41
N ILE A 71 9.46 11.30 -0.51
CA ILE A 71 8.76 10.23 0.19
C ILE A 71 8.26 9.23 -0.86
N VAL A 72 8.66 7.97 -0.71
CA VAL A 72 8.21 6.87 -1.58
C VAL A 72 7.10 6.10 -0.88
N GLY A 73 5.90 6.15 -1.47
CA GLY A 73 4.69 5.49 -0.99
C GLY A 73 3.58 6.47 -0.61
N GLY A 74 2.46 6.40 -1.33
CA GLY A 74 1.28 7.24 -1.13
C GLY A 74 0.26 6.70 -0.12
N GLY A 75 0.72 5.94 0.88
CA GLY A 75 -0.11 5.39 1.95
C GLY A 75 -0.16 6.29 3.19
N TYR A 76 -0.82 5.84 4.27
CA TYR A 76 -0.96 6.64 5.51
C TYR A 76 0.38 7.10 6.06
N SER A 77 1.37 6.21 6.19
CA SER A 77 2.67 6.57 6.75
C SER A 77 3.40 7.62 5.91
N GLY A 78 3.35 7.50 4.58
CA GLY A 78 4.00 8.45 3.67
C GLY A 78 3.33 9.82 3.69
N LEU A 79 1.99 9.86 3.63
CA LEU A 79 1.23 11.10 3.71
C LEU A 79 1.39 11.79 5.08
N TRP A 80 1.38 11.02 6.17
CA TRP A 80 1.58 11.54 7.51
C TRP A 80 3.01 12.07 7.72
N ALA A 81 4.00 11.38 7.16
CA ALA A 81 5.38 11.87 7.15
C ALA A 81 5.51 13.19 6.37
N ALA A 82 4.81 13.34 5.24
CA ALA A 82 4.78 14.58 4.48
C ALA A 82 4.20 15.74 5.30
N ILE A 83 3.06 15.50 5.96
CA ILE A 83 2.40 16.49 6.82
C ILE A 83 3.32 16.93 7.97
N GLN A 84 3.85 15.98 8.75
CA GLN A 84 4.73 16.31 9.89
C GLN A 84 5.99 17.04 9.42
N SER A 85 6.56 16.61 8.30
CA SER A 85 7.74 17.26 7.72
C SER A 85 7.50 18.74 7.37
N MET A 86 6.31 19.09 6.88
CA MET A 86 5.93 20.48 6.58
C MET A 86 5.50 21.26 7.83
N GLN A 87 5.00 20.58 8.87
CA GLN A 87 4.73 21.21 10.16
C GLN A 87 6.03 21.60 10.88
N ASP A 88 7.07 20.77 10.78
CA ASP A 88 8.40 21.04 11.33
C ASP A 88 9.11 22.19 10.61
N ASP A 89 8.98 22.24 9.28
CA ASP A 89 9.53 23.31 8.44
C ASP A 89 8.58 23.64 7.27
N PRO A 90 7.80 24.74 7.39
CA PRO A 90 6.86 25.15 6.34
C PRO A 90 7.48 25.51 5.00
N ASN A 91 8.80 25.75 4.94
CA ASN A 91 9.49 26.08 3.69
C ASN A 91 10.04 24.84 2.98
N ARG A 92 9.96 23.66 3.61
CA ARG A 92 10.52 22.43 3.05
C ARG A 92 9.73 22.00 1.82
N SER A 93 10.44 21.82 0.72
CA SER A 93 9.89 21.21 -0.49
C SER A 93 9.81 19.69 -0.33
N VAL A 94 8.59 19.15 -0.41
CA VAL A 94 8.32 17.71 -0.22
C VAL A 94 7.64 17.14 -1.47
N VAL A 95 8.18 16.03 -1.98
CA VAL A 95 7.57 15.26 -3.08
C VAL A 95 7.17 13.89 -2.58
N VAL A 96 5.91 13.50 -2.81
CA VAL A 96 5.40 12.14 -2.54
C VAL A 96 5.23 11.42 -3.87
N ILE A 97 5.83 10.23 -3.99
CA ILE A 97 5.77 9.41 -5.20
C ILE A 97 5.03 8.11 -4.88
N GLU A 98 4.07 7.75 -5.72
CA GLU A 98 3.35 6.49 -5.68
C GLU A 98 3.34 5.84 -7.06
N SER A 99 3.47 4.51 -7.10
CA SER A 99 3.43 3.71 -8.33
C SER A 99 2.04 3.64 -8.96
N GLY A 100 0.98 3.69 -8.13
CA GLY A 100 -0.42 3.73 -8.55
C GLY A 100 -1.10 5.03 -8.17
N ARG A 101 -2.35 4.95 -7.69
CA ARG A 101 -3.04 6.10 -7.09
C ARG A 101 -2.75 6.18 -5.59
N ILE A 102 -2.66 7.40 -5.08
CA ILE A 102 -2.58 7.68 -3.65
C ILE A 102 -3.71 6.93 -2.91
N ALA A 103 -3.33 6.28 -1.81
CA ALA A 103 -4.19 5.50 -0.95
C ALA A 103 -4.93 4.30 -1.58
N GLU A 104 -4.62 3.82 -2.80
CA GLU A 104 -5.37 2.69 -3.39
C GLU A 104 -5.01 1.28 -2.87
N GLN A 105 -3.97 1.19 -2.06
CA GLN A 105 -3.45 -0.08 -1.53
C GLN A 105 -3.89 -0.32 -0.08
N ALA A 106 -3.04 -0.95 0.75
CA ALA A 106 -3.38 -1.35 2.11
C ALA A 106 -4.02 -0.22 2.95
N SER A 107 -3.51 1.01 2.83
CA SER A 107 -4.03 2.16 3.57
C SER A 107 -5.44 2.60 3.15
N GLY A 108 -5.89 2.38 1.91
CA GLY A 108 -7.29 2.65 1.55
C GLY A 108 -8.17 1.41 1.61
N ARG A 109 -7.63 0.21 1.44
CA ARG A 109 -8.43 -1.03 1.53
C ARG A 109 -8.68 -1.48 2.96
N ASN A 110 -8.30 -0.68 3.95
CA ASN A 110 -8.51 -0.97 5.37
C ASN A 110 -9.99 -0.74 5.78
N GLY A 111 -10.43 -1.41 6.85
CA GLY A 111 -11.82 -1.38 7.34
C GLY A 111 -12.21 -0.17 8.20
N GLY A 112 -11.31 0.79 8.43
CA GLY A 112 -11.58 2.03 9.18
C GLY A 112 -11.60 1.89 10.70
N PHE A 113 -11.12 0.77 11.25
CA PHE A 113 -11.10 0.56 12.69
C PHE A 113 -9.96 1.37 13.34
N CYS A 114 -10.32 2.26 14.27
CA CYS A 114 -9.38 2.92 15.16
C CYS A 114 -9.63 2.42 16.58
N SER A 115 -8.66 1.71 17.16
CA SER A 115 -8.77 1.10 18.49
C SER A 115 -7.43 1.16 19.21
N SER A 116 -7.46 1.37 20.52
CA SER A 116 -6.28 1.29 21.38
C SER A 116 -5.85 -0.16 21.69
N SER A 117 -6.72 -1.14 21.44
CA SER A 117 -6.40 -2.55 21.68
C SER A 117 -5.49 -3.09 20.58
N LEU A 118 -4.22 -3.32 20.90
CA LEU A 118 -3.23 -3.93 19.99
C LEU A 118 -3.34 -5.45 19.89
N THR A 119 -4.14 -6.08 20.75
CA THR A 119 -4.23 -7.55 20.86
C THR A 119 -5.55 -8.13 20.38
N HIS A 120 -6.42 -7.35 19.73
CA HIS A 120 -7.78 -7.77 19.36
C HIS A 120 -8.59 -8.33 20.56
N GLY A 121 -8.49 -7.67 21.72
CA GLY A 121 -9.19 -8.06 22.95
C GLY A 121 -8.26 -8.58 24.05
N LEU A 122 -8.73 -8.50 25.30
CA LEU A 122 -7.95 -8.81 26.49
C LEU A 122 -7.59 -10.30 26.55
N ASP A 123 -8.54 -11.20 26.31
CA ASP A 123 -8.31 -12.65 26.38
C ASP A 123 -7.27 -13.12 25.34
N ASN A 124 -7.36 -12.56 24.13
CA ASN A 124 -6.42 -12.83 23.04
C ASN A 124 -5.02 -12.29 23.38
N GLY A 125 -4.96 -11.17 24.09
CA GLY A 125 -3.72 -10.58 24.60
C GLY A 125 -3.09 -11.39 25.73
N ALA A 126 -3.88 -11.77 26.74
CA ALA A 126 -3.43 -12.54 27.89
C ALA A 126 -2.88 -13.91 27.47
N SER A 127 -3.54 -14.58 26.53
CA SER A 127 -3.10 -15.89 26.04
C SER A 127 -1.79 -15.86 25.25
N ARG A 128 -1.44 -14.73 24.61
CA ARG A 128 -0.23 -14.63 23.76
C ARG A 128 0.95 -13.91 24.42
N PHE A 129 0.65 -12.92 25.26
CA PHE A 129 1.65 -11.96 25.73
C PHE A 129 1.83 -11.96 27.25
N GLY A 130 0.99 -12.67 28.01
CA GLY A 130 1.18 -12.89 29.45
C GLY A 130 1.50 -11.61 30.22
N GLU A 131 2.71 -11.53 30.77
CA GLU A 131 3.19 -10.39 31.56
C GLU A 131 3.36 -9.10 30.74
N ASP A 132 3.67 -9.20 29.45
CA ASP A 132 3.85 -8.04 28.55
C ASP A 132 2.52 -7.34 28.22
N LEU A 133 1.37 -7.99 28.48
CA LEU A 133 0.05 -7.45 28.15
C LEU A 133 -0.16 -6.05 28.74
N LYS A 134 0.24 -5.84 30.00
CA LYS A 134 0.09 -4.54 30.67
C LYS A 134 0.84 -3.44 29.95
N ARG A 135 2.04 -3.75 29.44
CA ARG A 135 2.83 -2.81 28.65
C ARG A 135 2.13 -2.56 27.32
N ILE A 136 1.74 -3.60 26.60
CA ILE A 136 1.08 -3.48 25.29
C ILE A 136 -0.20 -2.63 25.37
N GLU A 137 -1.01 -2.81 26.42
CA GLU A 137 -2.20 -1.97 26.64
C GLU A 137 -1.85 -0.52 26.95
N ALA A 138 -0.75 -0.28 27.67
CA ALA A 138 -0.26 1.07 27.92
C ALA A 138 0.22 1.76 26.64
N GLU A 139 1.00 1.07 25.80
CA GLU A 139 1.47 1.57 24.51
C GLU A 139 0.28 1.86 23.57
N GLY A 140 -0.72 0.97 23.53
CA GLY A 140 -1.92 1.15 22.73
C GLY A 140 -2.75 2.37 23.14
N ARG A 141 -2.93 2.59 24.45
CA ARG A 141 -3.59 3.79 24.97
C ARG A 141 -2.80 5.06 24.71
N ALA A 142 -1.48 5.03 24.88
CA ALA A 142 -0.60 6.16 24.60
C ALA A 142 -0.65 6.54 23.11
N SER A 143 -0.55 5.56 22.22
CA SER A 143 -0.66 5.75 20.76
C SER A 143 -2.00 6.36 20.37
N PHE A 144 -3.10 5.85 20.93
CA PHE A 144 -4.44 6.37 20.67
C PHE A 144 -4.64 7.80 21.18
N ALA A 145 -4.09 8.13 22.35
CA ALA A 145 -4.09 9.50 22.86
C ALA A 145 -3.28 10.45 21.96
N GLY A 146 -2.12 10.00 21.48
CA GLY A 146 -1.29 10.78 20.56
C GLY A 146 -2.02 11.14 19.26
N ILE A 147 -2.84 10.24 18.71
CA ILE A 147 -3.67 10.55 17.54
C ILE A 147 -4.60 11.73 17.83
N ARG A 148 -5.31 11.71 18.97
CA ARG A 148 -6.22 12.80 19.36
C ARG A 148 -5.50 14.13 19.48
N ASP A 149 -4.27 14.13 19.98
CA ASP A 149 -3.52 15.37 20.22
C ASP A 149 -3.00 16.02 18.91
N THR A 150 -3.19 15.35 17.76
CA THR A 150 -2.77 15.83 16.43
C THR A 150 -3.91 16.34 15.53
N ILE A 151 -5.17 16.30 16.00
CA ILE A 151 -6.40 16.76 15.31
C ILE A 151 -7.07 17.89 16.08
#